data_AF-A0AAV1Z1B0-F1
#
_entry.id   AF-A0AAV1Z1B0-F1
#
_cell.length_a   1.000
_cell.length_b   1.000
_cell.length_c   1.000
_cell.angle_alpha   90.00
_cell.angle_beta   90.00
_cell.angle_gamma   90.00
#
_symmetry.space_group_name_H-M   'P 1'
#
loop_
_entity.id
_entity.type
_entity.pdbx_description
1 polymer ?
#
loop_
_entity_poly.entity_id
_entity_poly.type
_entity_poly.pdbx_seq_one_letter_code
_entity_poly.pdbx_strand_id
1 'polypeptide(L)'
;MFIFFLDEEKVGIKEIRKLQQQMEQKNVFKAIMVMKNTMTSQGKQKVAEMAPKYILECFRDLELIINITEHELVPEHVLMKPEEQTELLNKYKMKERDLMRIQAEDPVARYYGLKRGEVIKIIRKSETAGRYITYRLVV
;
A
#
# COMPACT_ATOMS: atom_id res chain seq x y z
N MET A 1 -2.09 -2.34 -14.84
CA MET A 1 -2.00 -1.25 -13.84
C MET A 1 -1.51 -0.01 -14.56
N PHE A 2 -2.14 1.15 -14.35
CA PHE A 2 -1.73 2.42 -14.98
C PHE A 2 -1.26 3.42 -13.93
N ILE A 3 -0.32 4.28 -14.31
CA ILE A 3 0.15 5.39 -13.48
C ILE A 3 -0.28 6.69 -14.14
N PHE A 4 -0.92 7.56 -13.38
CA PHE A 4 -1.38 8.87 -13.81
C PHE A 4 -0.64 9.96 -13.04
N PHE A 5 0.02 10.86 -13.75
CA PHE A 5 0.65 12.04 -13.18
C PHE A 5 -0.27 13.23 -13.36
N LEU A 6 -0.60 13.92 -12.27
CA LEU A 6 -1.40 15.13 -12.28
C LEU A 6 -0.49 16.34 -12.01
N ASP A 7 -0.42 17.24 -12.98
CA ASP A 7 0.36 18.47 -12.87
C ASP A 7 -0.31 19.57 -12.06
N GLU A 8 -1.63 19.43 -11.84
CA GLU A 8 -2.45 20.41 -11.12
C GLU A 8 -2.11 20.42 -9.63
N GLU A 9 -2.08 21.62 -9.03
CA GLU A 9 -1.77 21.78 -7.61
C GLU A 9 -2.83 21.14 -6.70
N LYS A 10 -4.10 21.13 -7.09
CA LYS A 10 -5.19 20.55 -6.29
C LYS A 10 -6.02 19.61 -7.13
N VAL A 11 -6.19 18.39 -6.64
CA VAL A 11 -7.01 17.37 -7.30
C VAL A 11 -8.46 17.48 -6.79
N GLY A 12 -9.38 17.81 -7.70
CA GLY A 12 -10.81 17.91 -7.47
C GLY A 12 -11.61 16.74 -8.08
N ILE A 13 -12.93 16.87 -8.06
CA ILE A 13 -13.84 15.85 -8.62
C ILE A 13 -13.70 15.73 -10.14
N LYS A 14 -13.42 16.84 -10.83
CA LYS A 14 -13.38 16.89 -12.30
C LYS A 14 -12.23 16.03 -12.84
N GLU A 15 -11.08 16.10 -12.19
CA GLU A 15 -9.86 15.36 -12.53
C GLU A 15 -10.09 13.87 -12.29
N ILE A 16 -10.70 13.50 -11.16
CA ILE A 16 -11.03 12.11 -10.83
C ILE A 16 -12.04 11.51 -11.82
N ARG A 17 -13.06 12.27 -12.24
CA ARG A 17 -14.01 11.81 -13.27
C ARG A 17 -13.32 11.58 -14.61
N LYS A 18 -12.40 12.46 -15.00
CA LYS A 18 -11.59 12.30 -16.22
C LYS A 18 -10.74 11.04 -16.14
N LEU A 19 -10.11 10.78 -14.99
CA LEU A 19 -9.36 9.55 -14.74
C LEU A 19 -10.25 8.30 -14.83
N GLN A 20 -11.44 8.32 -14.22
CA GLN A 20 -12.40 7.22 -14.29
C GLN A 20 -12.77 6.89 -15.74
N GLN A 21 -13.07 7.90 -16.57
CA GLN A 21 -13.37 7.69 -17.99
C GLN A 21 -12.20 7.08 -18.75
N GLN A 22 -10.97 7.51 -18.46
CA GLN A 22 -9.77 6.92 -19.07
C GLN A 22 -9.53 5.47 -18.62
N MET A 23 -9.81 5.16 -17.35
CA MET A 23 -9.75 3.79 -16.83
C MET A 23 -10.79 2.89 -17.51
N GLU A 24 -12.01 3.39 -17.72
CA GLU A 24 -13.08 2.70 -18.45
C GLU A 24 -12.69 2.40 -19.90
N GLN A 25 -12.21 3.41 -20.64
CA GLN A 25 -11.79 3.26 -22.03
C GLN A 25 -10.65 2.25 -22.20
N LYS A 26 -9.72 2.22 -21.25
CA LYS A 26 -8.57 1.31 -21.27
C LYS A 26 -8.85 -0.04 -20.62
N ASN A 27 -10.06 -0.25 -20.07
CA ASN A 27 -10.45 -1.43 -19.32
C ASN A 27 -9.49 -1.76 -18.16
N VAL A 28 -9.14 -0.75 -17.35
CA VAL A 28 -8.19 -0.84 -16.25
C VAL A 28 -8.90 -0.65 -14.93
N PHE A 29 -8.72 -1.60 -14.01
CA PHE A 29 -9.36 -1.58 -12.69
C PHE A 29 -8.46 -1.10 -11.55
N LYS A 30 -7.13 -1.10 -11.77
CA LYS A 30 -6.14 -0.64 -10.78
C LYS A 30 -5.24 0.45 -11.37
N ALA A 31 -5.17 1.58 -10.68
CA ALA A 31 -4.34 2.70 -11.07
C ALA A 31 -3.64 3.36 -9.88
N ILE A 32 -2.51 3.97 -10.16
CA ILE A 32 -1.74 4.81 -9.24
C ILE A 32 -1.89 6.25 -9.71
N MET A 33 -2.26 7.16 -8.82
CA MET A 33 -2.37 8.59 -9.08
C MET A 33 -1.30 9.33 -8.30
N VAL A 34 -0.44 10.06 -8.99
CA VAL A 34 0.62 10.89 -8.41
C VAL A 34 0.19 12.36 -8.49
N MET A 35 0.16 13.03 -7.34
CA MET A 35 -0.28 14.43 -7.19
C MET A 35 0.78 15.28 -6.50
N LYS A 36 0.89 16.57 -6.87
CA LYS A 36 1.85 17.50 -6.26
C LYS A 36 1.49 17.91 -4.83
N ASN A 37 0.20 18.04 -4.55
CA ASN A 37 -0.27 18.48 -3.24
C ASN A 37 -1.47 17.63 -2.77
N THR A 38 -2.26 18.17 -1.86
CA THR A 38 -3.40 17.46 -1.27
C THR A 38 -4.62 17.40 -2.19
N MET A 39 -5.33 16.28 -2.11
CA MET A 39 -6.65 16.11 -2.72
C MET A 39 -7.73 16.78 -1.86
N THR A 40 -8.71 17.39 -2.52
CA THR A 40 -9.90 17.95 -1.85
C THR A 40 -10.71 16.87 -1.12
N SER A 41 -11.44 17.24 -0.07
CA SER A 41 -12.30 16.29 0.68
C SER A 41 -13.31 15.60 -0.24
N GLN A 42 -13.91 16.36 -1.16
CA GLN A 42 -14.81 15.84 -2.18
C GLN A 42 -14.13 14.85 -3.13
N GLY A 43 -12.87 15.09 -3.49
CA GLY A 43 -12.08 14.14 -4.27
C GLY A 43 -11.85 12.83 -3.52
N LYS A 44 -11.51 12.90 -2.22
CA LYS A 44 -11.36 11.71 -1.36
C LYS A 44 -12.64 10.88 -1.31
N GLN A 45 -13.78 11.54 -1.15
CA GLN A 45 -15.08 10.88 -1.16
C GLN A 45 -15.34 10.19 -2.50
N LYS A 46 -15.04 10.86 -3.63
CA LYS A 46 -15.26 10.27 -4.95
C LYS A 46 -14.38 9.04 -5.20
N VAL A 47 -13.12 9.07 -4.76
CA VAL A 47 -12.23 7.90 -4.84
C VAL A 47 -12.78 6.74 -4.00
N ALA A 48 -13.31 7.02 -2.81
CA ALA A 48 -13.94 5.99 -1.98
C ALA A 48 -15.19 5.39 -2.63
N GLU A 49 -16.02 6.20 -3.31
CA GLU A 49 -17.19 5.73 -4.08
C GLU A 49 -16.81 4.84 -5.28
N MET A 50 -15.63 5.03 -5.86
CA MET A 50 -15.16 4.22 -6.99
C MET A 50 -14.76 2.79 -6.56
N ALA A 51 -14.43 2.59 -5.29
CA ALA A 51 -14.18 1.28 -4.72
C ALA A 51 -15.51 0.51 -4.51
N PRO A 52 -15.55 -0.81 -4.74
CA PRO A 52 -14.42 -1.71 -5.01
C PRO A 52 -14.09 -1.90 -6.49
N LYS A 53 -14.90 -1.36 -7.42
CA LYS A 53 -14.75 -1.60 -8.86
C LYS A 53 -13.43 -1.07 -9.42
N TYR A 54 -13.06 0.15 -9.02
CA TYR A 54 -11.78 0.75 -9.37
C TYR A 54 -10.96 1.01 -8.10
N ILE A 55 -9.73 0.51 -8.10
CA ILE A 55 -8.76 0.71 -7.01
C ILE A 55 -7.80 1.80 -7.46
N LEU A 56 -7.85 2.94 -6.77
CA LEU A 56 -6.95 4.07 -7.02
C LEU A 56 -6.04 4.27 -5.82
N GLU A 57 -4.74 4.02 -6.00
CA GLU A 57 -3.71 4.30 -5.00
C GLU A 57 -3.18 5.71 -5.24
N CYS A 58 -3.30 6.58 -4.24
CA CYS A 58 -2.88 7.97 -4.36
C CYS A 58 -1.51 8.14 -3.72
N PHE A 59 -0.57 8.80 -4.38
CA PHE A 59 0.76 9.16 -3.86
C PHE A 59 1.03 10.63 -4.09
N ARG A 60 1.78 11.23 -3.17
CA ARG A 60 2.37 12.54 -3.44
C ARG A 60 3.65 12.36 -4.25
N ASP A 61 3.94 13.29 -5.14
CA ASP A 61 5.21 13.31 -5.88
C ASP A 61 6.42 13.26 -4.93
N LEU A 62 6.40 14.05 -3.86
CA LEU A 62 7.44 14.08 -2.81
C LEU A 62 7.67 12.72 -2.14
N GLU A 63 6.66 11.85 -2.09
CA GLU A 63 6.80 10.50 -1.51
C GLU A 63 7.53 9.53 -2.44
N LEU A 64 7.62 9.84 -3.74
CA LEU A 64 8.18 8.97 -4.77
C LEU A 64 9.56 9.44 -5.29
N ILE A 65 10.07 10.58 -4.81
CA ILE A 65 11.38 11.10 -5.21
C ILE A 65 12.50 10.15 -4.75
N ILE A 66 12.34 9.53 -3.58
CA ILE A 66 13.32 8.62 -2.98
C ILE A 66 12.66 7.28 -2.72
N ASN A 67 13.31 6.20 -3.16
CA ASN A 67 12.87 4.86 -2.84
C ASN A 67 13.22 4.52 -1.39
N ILE A 68 12.23 4.57 -0.49
CA ILE A 68 12.40 4.26 0.93
C ILE A 68 12.86 2.81 1.18
N THR A 69 12.61 1.88 0.26
CA THR A 69 12.97 0.47 0.43
C THR A 69 14.48 0.21 0.30
N GLU A 70 15.22 1.15 -0.29
CA GLU A 70 16.68 1.07 -0.41
C GLU A 70 17.42 1.69 0.78
N HIS A 71 16.68 2.31 1.70
CA HIS A 71 17.26 2.94 2.87
C HIS A 71 17.79 1.89 3.86
N GLU A 72 18.99 2.10 4.39
CA GLU A 72 19.68 1.14 5.27
C GLU A 72 18.85 0.74 6.52
N LEU A 73 18.12 1.71 7.09
CA LEU A 73 17.25 1.47 8.26
C LEU A 73 15.95 0.72 7.93
N VAL A 74 15.59 0.55 6.66
CA VAL A 74 14.37 -0.13 6.24
C VAL A 74 14.71 -1.60 5.94
N PRO A 75 14.22 -2.55 6.75
CA PRO A 75 14.46 -3.98 6.51
C PRO A 75 13.70 -4.48 5.28
N GLU A 76 14.00 -5.71 4.87
CA GLU A 76 13.28 -6.36 3.77
C GLU A 76 11.88 -6.79 4.24
N HIS A 77 10.86 -6.44 3.45
CA HIS A 77 9.46 -6.80 3.70
C HIS A 77 8.96 -7.71 2.59
N VAL A 78 8.40 -8.87 2.96
CA VAL A 78 7.89 -9.88 2.04
C VAL A 78 6.43 -10.18 2.38
N LEU A 79 5.53 -10.01 1.42
CA LEU A 79 4.13 -10.39 1.56
C LEU A 79 4.01 -11.92 1.68
N MET A 80 3.33 -12.40 2.73
CA MET A 80 3.07 -13.82 2.89
C MET A 80 1.83 -14.25 2.11
N LYS A 81 1.85 -15.47 1.59
CA LYS A 81 0.66 -16.09 1.00
C LYS A 81 -0.33 -16.51 2.10
N PRO A 82 -1.64 -16.59 1.81
CA PRO A 82 -2.64 -17.05 2.78
C PRO A 82 -2.35 -18.44 3.38
N GLU A 83 -1.76 -19.33 2.57
CA GLU A 83 -1.32 -20.67 2.99
C GLU A 83 -0.20 -20.58 4.03
N GLU A 84 0.84 -19.78 3.75
CA GLU A 84 1.98 -19.56 4.65
C GLU A 84 1.56 -18.89 5.96
N GLN A 85 0.58 -17.97 5.91
CA GLN A 85 -0.01 -17.35 7.10
C GLN A 85 -0.70 -18.40 7.98
N THR A 86 -1.49 -19.28 7.38
CA THR A 86 -2.20 -20.33 8.11
C THR A 86 -1.20 -21.32 8.74
N GLU A 87 -0.17 -21.71 8.00
CA GLU A 87 0.92 -22.55 8.51
C GLU A 87 1.66 -21.89 9.68
N LEU A 88 1.97 -20.59 9.58
CA LEU A 88 2.62 -19.83 10.64
C LEU A 88 1.79 -19.84 11.93
N LEU A 89 0.51 -19.50 11.82
CA LEU A 89 -0.41 -19.44 12.96
C LEU A 89 -0.56 -20.82 13.62
N ASN A 90 -0.68 -21.88 12.83
CA ASN A 90 -0.76 -23.25 13.33
C ASN A 90 0.54 -23.71 14.00
N LYS A 91 1.69 -23.45 13.37
CA LYS A 91 3.02 -23.83 13.87
C LYS A 91 3.30 -23.25 15.25
N TYR A 92 2.94 -21.98 15.46
CA TYR A 92 3.17 -21.28 16.72
C TYR A 92 1.94 -21.28 17.65
N LYS A 93 0.83 -21.91 17.24
CA LYS A 93 -0.46 -21.92 17.96
C LYS A 93 -0.92 -20.51 18.36
N MET A 94 -0.73 -19.54 17.46
CA MET A 94 -1.08 -18.13 17.66
C MET A 94 -2.35 -17.76 16.90
N LYS A 95 -3.03 -16.69 17.33
CA LYS A 95 -4.13 -16.07 16.59
C LYS A 95 -3.60 -14.83 15.87
N GLU A 96 -4.29 -14.41 14.81
CA GLU A 96 -3.90 -13.21 14.03
C GLU A 96 -3.76 -11.96 14.90
N ARG A 97 -4.62 -11.82 15.91
CA ARG A 97 -4.60 -10.70 16.88
C ARG A 97 -3.32 -10.62 17.71
N ASP A 98 -2.58 -11.72 17.82
CA ASP A 98 -1.34 -11.81 18.59
C ASP A 98 -0.13 -11.33 17.76
N LEU A 99 -0.30 -11.16 16.44
CA LEU A 99 0.71 -10.58 15.58
C LEU A 99 0.86 -9.08 15.85
N MET A 100 2.10 -8.59 15.73
CA MET A 100 2.39 -7.15 15.74
C MET A 100 1.65 -6.47 14.60
N ARG A 101 1.20 -5.23 14.80
CA ARG A 101 0.39 -4.52 13.80
C ARG A 101 1.23 -3.53 12.99
N ILE A 102 0.86 -3.32 11.74
CA ILE A 102 1.33 -2.24 10.87
C ILE A 102 0.13 -1.52 10.27
N GLN A 103 0.15 -0.19 10.22
CA GLN A 103 -0.93 0.59 9.63
C GLN A 103 -0.92 0.45 8.12
N ALA A 104 -2.09 0.35 7.50
CA ALA A 104 -2.23 0.41 6.04
C ALA A 104 -1.70 1.74 5.45
N GLU A 105 -1.68 2.81 6.24
CA GLU A 105 -1.14 4.11 5.87
C GLU A 105 0.38 4.21 5.96
N ASP A 106 1.07 3.21 6.51
CA ASP A 106 2.53 3.18 6.59
C ASP A 106 3.15 3.30 5.18
N PRO A 107 4.22 4.11 5.00
CA PRO A 107 4.84 4.29 3.69
C PRO A 107 5.24 2.97 3.00
N VAL A 108 5.73 1.99 3.76
CA VAL A 108 6.11 0.67 3.24
C VAL A 108 4.85 -0.13 2.89
N ALA A 109 3.82 -0.07 3.71
CA ALA A 109 2.55 -0.74 3.42
C ALA A 109 1.90 -0.19 2.15
N ARG A 110 1.90 1.13 1.97
CA ARG A 110 1.45 1.79 0.74
C ARG A 110 2.31 1.43 -0.46
N TYR A 111 3.63 1.39 -0.31
CA TYR A 111 4.56 1.04 -1.39
C TYR A 111 4.30 -0.36 -1.95
N TYR A 112 4.06 -1.35 -1.09
CA TYR A 112 3.72 -2.72 -1.51
C TYR A 112 2.23 -2.91 -1.83
N GLY A 113 1.38 -1.88 -1.64
CA GLY A 113 -0.06 -1.95 -1.88
C GLY A 113 -0.78 -2.95 -0.96
N LEU A 114 -0.30 -3.08 0.28
CA LEU A 114 -0.81 -4.04 1.26
C LEU A 114 -2.25 -3.74 1.67
N LYS A 115 -3.02 -4.79 1.91
CA LYS A 115 -4.41 -4.71 2.35
C LYS A 115 -4.58 -5.18 3.79
N ARG A 116 -5.61 -4.65 4.45
CA ARG A 116 -6.00 -5.09 5.79
C ARG A 116 -6.22 -6.60 5.83
N GLY A 117 -5.66 -7.24 6.85
CA GLY A 117 -5.71 -8.69 7.03
C GLY A 117 -4.53 -9.45 6.42
N GLU A 118 -3.73 -8.82 5.56
CA GLU A 118 -2.51 -9.42 5.03
C GLU A 118 -1.40 -9.43 6.10
N VAL A 119 -0.55 -10.44 6.03
CA VAL A 119 0.61 -10.58 6.92
C VAL A 119 1.88 -10.40 6.11
N ILE A 120 2.79 -9.59 6.65
CA ILE A 120 4.13 -9.39 6.08
C ILE A 120 5.18 -10.02 6.98
N LYS A 121 6.15 -10.65 6.32
CA LYS A 121 7.40 -11.13 6.93
C LYS A 121 8.45 -10.04 6.78
N ILE A 122 9.08 -9.67 7.89
CA ILE A 122 10.13 -8.67 7.95
C ILE A 122 11.44 -9.37 8.31
N ILE A 123 12.44 -9.21 7.46
CA ILE A 123 13.77 -9.80 7.60
C ILE A 123 14.76 -8.67 7.88
N ARG A 124 15.32 -8.67 9.09
CA ARG A 124 16.34 -7.68 9.49
C ARG A 124 17.67 -8.35 9.80
N LYS A 125 18.77 -7.65 9.50
CA LYS A 125 20.10 -8.05 9.98
C LYS A 125 20.15 -7.85 11.49
N SER A 126 20.66 -8.84 12.21
CA SER A 126 20.81 -8.80 13.67
C SER A 126 22.28 -9.03 14.00
N GLU A 127 22.83 -8.21 14.89
CA GLU A 127 24.22 -8.35 15.33
C GLU A 127 24.47 -9.68 16.05
N THR A 128 23.49 -10.16 16.82
CA THR A 128 23.63 -11.38 17.63
C THR A 128 23.22 -12.65 16.88
N ALA A 129 22.15 -12.59 16.09
CA ALA A 129 21.55 -13.75 15.45
C ALA A 129 21.86 -13.86 13.94
N GLY A 130 22.59 -12.89 13.38
CA GLY A 130 22.80 -12.73 11.94
C GLY A 130 21.54 -12.24 11.22
N ARG A 131 20.44 -13.00 11.28
CA ARG A 131 19.14 -12.63 10.71
C ARG A 131 18.03 -12.82 11.75
N TYR A 132 17.18 -11.82 11.89
CA TYR A 132 15.98 -11.87 12.72
C TYR A 132 14.74 -11.71 11.86
N ILE A 133 13.76 -12.60 12.05
CA ILE A 133 12.51 -12.62 11.30
C ILE A 133 11.38 -12.24 12.25
N THR A 134 10.55 -11.29 11.83
CA THR A 134 9.31 -10.94 12.54
C THR A 134 8.15 -10.87 11.57
N TYR A 135 6.93 -11.00 12.09
CA TYR A 135 5.70 -10.96 11.30
C TYR A 135 4.81 -9.82 11.77
N ARG A 136 4.17 -9.12 10.82
CA ARG A 136 3.21 -8.06 11.13
C ARG A 136 1.91 -8.23 10.35
N LEU A 137 0.79 -7.98 11.00
CA LEU A 137 -0.55 -7.93 10.42
C LEU A 137 -0.90 -6.49 10.03
N VAL A 138 -1.40 -6.31 8.80
CA VAL A 138 -1.84 -5.01 8.29
C VAL A 138 -3.22 -4.68 8.84
N VAL A 139 -3.35 -3.51 9.48
CA VAL A 139 -4.59 -3.00 10.09
C VAL A 139 -4.99 -1.64 9.55
#